data_AF-A0A7C4JH93-F1
#
_entry.id   AF-A0A7C4JH93-F1
#
_cell.length_a   1.000
_cell.length_b   1.000
_cell.length_c   1.000
_cell.angle_alpha   90.00
_cell.angle_beta   90.00
_cell.angle_gamma   90.00
#
_symmetry.space_group_name_H-M   'P 1'
#
loop_
_entity.id
_entity.type
_entity.pdbx_description
1 polymer ?
#
loop_
_entity_poly.entity_id
_entity_poly.type
_entity_poly.pdbx_seq_one_letter_code
_entity_poly.pdbx_strand_id
1 'polypeptide(L)'
;MEEEFLEVKVFCSPILKAHNFSGLARSVSSKNKLGNFDILPKHTNFITLIFDELIIETPEKRKIIYKFQRGVLEVSENKVKIFLGL
;
A
#
# COMPACT_ATOMS: atom_id res chain seq x y z
N MET A 1 -15.46 5.94 17.60
CA MET A 1 -15.25 4.63 16.95
C MET A 1 -13.83 4.64 16.41
N GLU A 2 -13.02 3.64 16.72
CA GLU A 2 -11.69 3.53 16.14
C GLU A 2 -11.84 3.04 14.70
N GLU A 3 -11.19 3.69 13.75
CA GLU A 3 -11.12 3.17 12.38
C GLU A 3 -10.30 1.89 12.39
N GLU A 4 -10.96 0.76 12.08
CA GLU A 4 -10.36 -0.58 12.14
C GLU A 4 -9.63 -0.95 10.84
N PHE A 5 -9.85 -0.18 9.76
CA PHE A 5 -9.33 -0.46 8.42
C PHE A 5 -8.88 0.82 7.71
N LEU A 6 -7.95 0.66 6.77
CA LEU A 6 -7.47 1.66 5.82
C LEU A 6 -8.28 1.60 4.52
N GLU A 7 -8.55 2.74 3.88
CA GLU A 7 -9.00 2.76 2.47
C GLU A 7 -7.77 2.71 1.55
N VAL A 8 -7.61 1.66 0.77
CA VAL A 8 -6.42 1.43 -0.06
C VAL A 8 -6.76 1.46 -1.54
N LYS A 9 -5.99 2.23 -2.32
CA LYS A 9 -6.04 2.28 -3.78
C LYS A 9 -4.66 2.05 -4.37
N VAL A 10 -4.53 1.05 -5.23
CA VAL A 10 -3.32 0.72 -5.98
C VAL A 10 -3.54 1.02 -7.45
N PHE A 11 -2.69 1.88 -7.99
CA PHE A 11 -2.60 2.23 -9.40
C PHE A 11 -1.35 1.58 -9.98
N CYS A 12 -1.53 0.65 -10.92
CA CYS A 12 -0.45 -0.02 -11.61
C CYS A 12 -0.20 0.62 -12.97
N SER A 13 1.07 0.95 -13.24
CA SER A 13 1.52 1.31 -14.59
C SER A 13 1.19 0.17 -15.58
N PRO A 14 0.77 0.48 -16.82
CA PRO A 14 0.50 -0.54 -17.84
C PRO A 14 1.67 -1.50 -18.09
N ILE A 15 2.90 -1.07 -17.80
CA ILE A 15 4.13 -1.86 -18.00
C ILE A 15 4.20 -3.05 -17.03
N LEU A 16 3.62 -2.93 -15.82
CA LEU A 16 3.68 -3.97 -14.79
C LEU A 16 2.82 -5.20 -15.07
N LYS A 17 1.93 -5.16 -16.08
CA LYS A 17 0.94 -6.23 -16.36
C LYS A 17 0.18 -6.69 -15.10
N ALA A 18 0.01 -5.80 -14.12
CA ALA A 18 -0.70 -6.03 -12.88
C ALA A 18 -2.00 -5.24 -12.86
N HIS A 19 -2.97 -5.67 -12.04
CA HIS A 19 -4.28 -5.04 -11.96
C HIS A 19 -4.34 -4.00 -10.83
N ASN A 20 -5.03 -2.89 -11.10
CA ASN A 20 -5.39 -1.92 -10.07
C ASN A 20 -6.19 -2.59 -8.95
N PHE A 21 -6.11 -2.04 -7.75
CA PHE A 21 -6.88 -2.48 -6.59
C PHE A 21 -7.53 -1.29 -5.90
N SER A 22 -8.74 -1.50 -5.38
CA SER A 22 -9.44 -0.55 -4.52
C SER A 22 -10.21 -1.35 -3.49
N GLY A 23 -9.98 -1.09 -2.20
CA GLY A 23 -10.63 -1.83 -1.14
C GLY A 23 -10.15 -1.43 0.25
N LEU A 24 -10.65 -2.13 1.26
CA LEU A 24 -10.23 -1.95 2.64
C LEU A 24 -9.03 -2.85 2.97
N ALA A 25 -8.21 -2.42 3.92
CA ALA A 25 -7.08 -3.22 4.44
C ALA A 25 -6.90 -3.05 5.95
N ARG A 26 -6.44 -4.10 6.63
CA ARG A 26 -5.96 -4.04 8.02
C ARG A 26 -4.57 -3.42 8.10
N SER A 27 -3.75 -3.68 7.09
CA SER A 27 -2.39 -3.15 7.00
C SER A 27 -1.92 -3.06 5.55
N VAL A 28 -0.97 -2.15 5.33
CA VAL A 28 -0.19 -2.08 4.09
C VAL A 28 1.28 -2.12 4.47
N SER A 29 2.01 -3.13 4.00
CA SER A 29 3.43 -3.33 4.28
C SER A 29 4.25 -3.16 3.02
N SER A 30 5.41 -2.51 3.14
CA SER A 30 6.37 -2.39 2.03
C SER A 30 7.77 -2.05 2.55
N LYS A 31 8.67 -1.74 1.63
CA LYS A 31 10.07 -1.41 1.90
C LYS A 31 10.44 -0.08 1.24
N ASN A 32 11.07 0.79 2.00
CA ASN A 32 11.69 2.02 1.52
C ASN A 32 13.22 1.93 1.65
N LYS A 33 13.95 3.04 1.44
CA LYS A 33 15.42 3.07 1.55
C LYS A 33 15.95 2.78 2.96
N LEU A 34 15.16 3.01 4.01
CA LEU A 34 15.54 2.80 5.40
C LEU A 34 15.24 1.36 5.87
N GLY A 35 14.30 0.68 5.22
CA GLY A 35 13.95 -0.70 5.51
C GLY A 35 12.47 -0.98 5.33
N ASN A 36 12.01 -2.03 6.01
CA ASN A 36 10.62 -2.47 5.97
C ASN A 36 9.77 -1.59 6.90
N PHE A 37 8.52 -1.37 6.53
CA PHE A 37 7.56 -0.63 7.34
C PHE A 37 6.14 -1.14 7.12
N ASP A 38 5.28 -0.85 8.09
CA ASP A 38 3.85 -1.15 8.07
C ASP A 38 3.05 0.12 8.27
N ILE A 39 1.98 0.26 7.49
CA ILE A 39 0.94 1.28 7.69
C ILE A 39 -0.26 0.57 8.30
N LEU A 40 -0.66 1.04 9.48
CA LEU A 40 -1.85 0.61 10.21
C LEU A 40 -2.88 1.74 10.23
N PRO A 41 -4.15 1.47 10.57
CA PRO A 41 -5.15 2.52 10.70
C PRO A 41 -4.69 3.65 11.63
N LYS A 42 -5.05 4.89 11.31
CA LYS A 42 -4.63 6.12 12.01
C LYS A 42 -3.13 6.43 11.95
N HIS A 43 -2.37 5.79 11.06
CA HIS A 43 -0.99 6.20 10.81
C HIS A 43 -0.92 7.66 10.37
N THR A 44 0.10 8.39 10.83
CA THR A 44 0.32 9.79 10.46
C THR A 44 0.52 9.96 8.95
N ASN A 45 0.35 11.18 8.44
CA ASN A 45 0.59 11.47 7.04
C ASN A 45 2.03 11.10 6.65
N PHE A 46 2.16 10.34 5.57
CA PHE A 46 3.43 9.73 5.19
C PHE A 46 3.52 9.61 3.68
N ILE A 47 4.66 9.97 3.10
CA ILE A 47 4.93 9.77 1.67
C ILE A 47 6.34 9.21 1.51
N THR A 48 6.48 8.14 0.72
CA THR A 48 7.79 7.52 0.50
C THR A 48 7.87 6.79 -0.83
N LEU A 49 9.11 6.60 -1.30
CA LEU A 49 9.40 5.65 -2.37
C LEU A 49 9.41 4.24 -1.80
N ILE A 50 8.75 3.33 -2.51
CA ILE A 50 8.69 1.91 -2.16
C ILE A 50 9.35 1.05 -3.23
N PHE A 51 9.87 -0.10 -2.83
CA PHE A 51 10.66 -1.01 -3.66
C PHE A 51 10.28 -2.47 -3.42
N ASP A 52 10.60 -3.31 -4.41
CA ASP A 52 10.51 -4.77 -4.39
C ASP A 52 9.09 -5.35 -4.29
N GLU A 53 8.38 -5.07 -3.19
CA GLU A 53 7.06 -5.63 -2.93
C GLU A 53 6.14 -4.72 -2.11
N LEU A 54 4.84 -4.96 -2.28
CA LEU A 54 3.75 -4.34 -1.53
C LEU A 54 2.82 -5.46 -1.11
N ILE A 55 2.52 -5.50 0.18
CA ILE A 55 1.65 -6.51 0.78
C ILE A 55 0.46 -5.77 1.39
N ILE A 56 -0.75 -6.17 1.01
CA ILE A 56 -1.99 -5.63 1.55
C ILE A 56 -2.68 -6.78 2.28
N GLU A 57 -2.92 -6.61 3.58
CA GLU A 57 -3.71 -7.56 4.37
C GLU A 57 -5.17 -7.09 4.39
N THR A 58 -6.08 -7.87 3.79
CA THR A 58 -7.50 -7.53 3.71
C THR A 58 -8.21 -7.76 5.05
N PRO A 59 -9.44 -7.24 5.25
CA PRO A 59 -10.24 -7.49 6.45
C PRO A 59 -10.40 -8.98 6.77
N GLU A 60 -10.47 -9.83 5.74
CA GLU A 60 -10.60 -11.30 5.82
C GLU A 60 -9.26 -12.01 6.06
N LYS A 61 -8.19 -11.28 6.43
CA LYS A 61 -6.83 -11.80 6.64
C LYS A 61 -6.21 -12.47 5.40
N ARG A 62 -6.65 -12.07 4.20
CA ARG A 62 -6.02 -12.50 2.95
C ARG A 62 -4.90 -11.53 2.61
N LYS A 63 -3.82 -12.03 2.00
CA LYS A 63 -2.71 -11.21 1.53
C LYS A 63 -2.77 -11.03 0.03
N ILE A 64 -2.79 -9.78 -0.42
CA ILE A 64 -2.61 -9.40 -1.82
C ILE A 64 -1.16 -8.92 -1.96
N ILE A 65 -0.41 -9.48 -2.90
CA ILE A 65 1.02 -9.22 -3.08
C ILE A 65 1.25 -8.67 -4.48
N TYR A 66 1.89 -7.50 -4.54
CA TYR A 66 2.40 -6.92 -5.77
C TYR A 66 3.92 -7.01 -5.79
N LYS A 67 4.49 -7.45 -6.92
CA LYS A 67 5.93 -7.41 -7.19
C LYS A 67 6.22 -6.33 -8.22
N PHE A 68 7.16 -5.44 -7.92
CA PHE A 68 7.51 -4.30 -8.77
C PHE A 68 8.92 -3.82 -8.43
N GLN A 69 9.52 -3.00 -9.29
CA GLN A 69 10.85 -2.43 -9.00
C GLN A 69 10.77 -1.18 -8.13
N ARG A 70 9.88 -0.24 -8.50
CA ARG A 70 9.71 1.03 -7.79
C ARG A 70 8.27 1.52 -7.83
N GLY A 71 7.86 2.22 -6.77
CA GLY A 71 6.58 2.91 -6.66
C GLY A 71 6.64 4.07 -5.66
N VAL A 72 5.51 4.76 -5.51
CA VAL A 72 5.29 5.78 -4.49
C VAL A 72 4.08 5.37 -3.64
N LEU A 73 4.19 5.53 -2.33
CA LEU A 73 3.11 5.33 -1.37
C LEU A 73 2.83 6.66 -0.66
N GLU A 74 1.56 7.04 -0.61
CA GLU A 74 1.04 8.22 0.10
C GLU A 74 -0.02 7.75 1.12
N VAL A 75 0.11 8.20 2.36
CA VAL A 75 -0.88 8.04 3.43
C VAL A 75 -1.38 9.42 3.82
N SER A 76 -2.69 9.61 3.75
CA SER A 76 -3.35 10.82 4.23
C SER A 76 -4.76 10.49 4.70
N GLU A 77 -5.16 10.99 5.88
CA GLU A 77 -6.53 10.81 6.42
C GLU A 77 -7.02 9.35 6.37
N ASN A 78 -6.18 8.40 6.81
CA ASN A 78 -6.47 6.96 6.81
C ASN A 78 -6.69 6.32 5.41
N LYS A 79 -6.35 7.06 4.36
CA LYS A 79 -6.34 6.59 2.96
C LYS A 79 -4.90 6.33 2.54
N VAL A 80 -4.68 5.21 1.87
CA VAL A 80 -3.39 4.83 1.30
C VAL A 80 -3.52 4.77 -0.22
N LYS A 81 -2.79 5.64 -0.92
CA LYS A 81 -2.66 5.59 -2.37
C LYS A 81 -1.29 5.07 -2.74
N ILE A 82 -1.25 4.05 -3.59
CA ILE A 82 0.00 3.46 -4.06
C ILE A 82 0.05 3.53 -5.58
N PHE A 83 1.16 4.04 -6.12
CA PHE A 83 1.44 4.12 -7.55
C PHE A 83 2.63 3.22 -7.86
N LEU A 84 2.41 2.15 -8.61
CA LEU A 84 3.42 1.13 -8.93
C LEU A 84 3.90 1.26 -10.38
N GLY A 85 5.19 0.99 -10.61
CA GLY A 85 5.78 0.88 -11.95
C GLY A 85 6.23 2.21 -12.53
N LEU A 86 6.93 2.99 -11.69
CA LEU A 86 7.56 4.28 -12.01
C LEU A 86 9.01 4.14 -12.45
#